data_AF-A0A9P6R5N1-F1
#
_entry.id   AF-A0A9P6R5N1-F1
#
_cell.length_a   1.000
_cell.length_b   1.000
_cell.length_c   1.000
_cell.angle_alpha   90.00
_cell.angle_beta   90.00
_cell.angle_gamma   90.00
#
_symmetry.space_group_name_H-M   'P 1'
#
loop_
_entity.id
_entity.type
_entity.pdbx_description
1 polymer ?
#
loop_
_entity_poly.entity_id
_entity_poly.type
_entity_poly.pdbx_seq_one_letter_code
_entity_poly.pdbx_strand_id
1 'polypeptide(L)'
;MFGAIDTSSASAAQRVLEEYALHPASRQTTVDQCSPGTKEHFIYRLRLLFQELQDPATSITVDKIDEATSLLHQAEIHHALTDTALREQFQSQLALLAYTVKPELLLKQLEFNPSTVTQLNSTAIAPVSVGDQDQPQQELQDLCDSLPTALDETLIQSKVVLDELMDDLIKEFRPAKISTLAWSHVLAHPKMEELLQALKPEELRTLFRNWEFSISSKSHVFTDDNSDSMDDSDYQHVTGIGHQSRGWMDDKLLIKLIVRLHQELKLDFSESDLNSQFQYLTSAQLEMIKTQLPNVMAYEGFVGLLEKRIVPRAFVDVEQSEEGVATAVSEKQRAQKIHGEWLTRMLAFVDTLLPKFNRHRLAVYLMSLEFDMARGIMDKAKFMRYIGIPRNHNNYNAETLKQAYHEKIYVVNTNVGGELSYWSSRVQPATRERDEEIVKEYLTHFLRLEKSTTDYERYFDMVKFLWPMLARTMITSGEAAADWSDMLPASSDLHRLTEETFIKFAHHNQETFLPADPVVFKLKVKNAKRILVRVFEVKTLEYLQNHSGPVGQELNLDG
;
A
#
# COMPACT_ATOMS: atom_id res chain seq x y z
N MET A 1 -7.73 23.66 26.95
CA MET A 1 -8.78 24.21 26.07
C MET A 1 -8.12 24.60 24.77
N PHE A 2 -8.57 24.10 23.61
CA PHE A 2 -8.35 24.86 22.39
C PHE A 2 -8.93 26.24 22.69
N GLY A 3 -8.09 27.28 22.68
CA GLY A 3 -8.61 28.63 22.50
C GLY A 3 -9.42 28.54 21.23
N ALA A 4 -10.74 28.46 21.39
CA ALA A 4 -11.66 28.56 20.29
C ALA A 4 -11.24 29.87 19.61
N ILE A 5 -10.62 29.77 18.43
CA ILE A 5 -10.74 30.86 17.49
C ILE A 5 -12.24 31.07 17.43
N ASP A 6 -12.66 32.26 17.80
CA ASP A 6 -14.03 32.61 18.03
C ASP A 6 -14.80 32.43 16.70
N THR A 7 -15.26 31.21 16.44
CA THR A 7 -16.15 30.87 15.33
C THR A 7 -17.50 31.56 15.52
N SER A 8 -17.72 32.25 16.65
CA SER A 8 -18.90 33.09 16.89
C SER A 8 -19.03 34.26 15.92
N SER A 9 -17.98 34.59 15.15
CA SER A 9 -18.05 35.61 14.09
C SER A 9 -18.30 35.07 12.68
N ALA A 10 -18.22 33.75 12.46
CA ALA A 10 -18.53 33.15 11.17
C ALA A 10 -20.06 33.12 10.95
N SER A 11 -20.53 33.61 9.80
CA SER A 11 -21.95 33.57 9.48
C SER A 11 -22.44 32.11 9.44
N ALA A 12 -23.73 31.86 9.70
CA ALA A 12 -24.30 30.51 9.63
C ALA A 12 -23.98 29.82 8.28
N ALA A 13 -23.97 30.59 7.18
CA ALA A 13 -23.59 30.11 5.86
C ALA A 13 -22.11 29.68 5.73
N GLN A 14 -21.18 30.36 6.43
CA GLN A 14 -19.77 29.95 6.45
C GLN A 14 -19.58 28.63 7.20
N ARG A 15 -20.29 28.42 8.31
CA ARG A 15 -20.21 27.16 9.06
C ARG A 15 -20.73 25.97 8.24
N VAL A 16 -21.83 26.16 7.52
CA VAL A 16 -22.38 25.13 6.63
C VAL A 16 -21.43 24.85 5.45
N LEU A 17 -20.78 25.89 4.91
CA LEU A 17 -19.75 25.72 3.87
C LEU A 17 -18.53 24.96 4.37
N GLU A 18 -18.05 25.27 5.59
CA GLU A 18 -16.96 24.55 6.24
C GLU A 18 -17.32 23.08 6.47
N GLU A 19 -18.51 22.80 6.97
CA GLU A 19 -18.99 21.44 7.20
C GLU A 19 -19.11 20.65 5.89
N TYR A 20 -19.70 21.26 4.85
CA TYR A 20 -19.78 20.70 3.49
C TYR A 20 -18.40 20.39 2.90
N ALA A 21 -17.40 21.25 3.17
CA ALA A 21 -16.05 21.09 2.67
C ALA A 21 -15.25 20.03 3.42
N LEU A 22 -15.33 20.04 4.75
CA LEU A 22 -14.52 19.19 5.63
C LEU A 22 -15.04 17.76 5.74
N HIS A 23 -16.33 17.52 5.45
CA HIS A 23 -16.97 16.22 5.61
C HIS A 23 -17.65 15.74 4.32
N PRO A 24 -16.88 15.19 3.35
CA PRO A 24 -17.44 14.70 2.09
C PRO A 24 -18.58 13.70 2.25
N ALA A 25 -18.50 12.80 3.24
CA ALA A 25 -19.54 11.81 3.53
C ALA A 25 -20.85 12.41 4.04
N SER A 26 -20.85 13.68 4.47
CA SER A 26 -22.01 14.36 5.04
C SER A 26 -22.64 15.37 4.09
N ARG A 27 -22.08 15.56 2.88
CA ARG A 27 -22.52 16.57 1.90
C ARG A 27 -23.99 16.44 1.51
N GLN A 28 -24.50 15.22 1.29
CA GLN A 28 -25.92 14.99 1.00
C GLN A 28 -26.80 15.48 2.16
N THR A 29 -26.47 15.07 3.39
CA THR A 29 -27.16 15.51 4.61
C THR A 29 -27.12 17.03 4.77
N THR A 30 -26.00 17.68 4.44
CA THR A 30 -25.87 19.14 4.48
C THR A 30 -26.77 19.84 3.44
N VAL A 31 -26.91 19.26 2.24
CA VAL A 31 -27.86 19.77 1.22
C VAL A 31 -29.30 19.62 1.69
N ASP A 32 -29.63 18.48 2.31
CA ASP A 32 -30.98 18.19 2.81
C ASP A 32 -31.40 19.10 3.98
N GLN A 33 -30.42 19.59 4.75
CA GLN A 33 -30.64 20.56 5.82
C GLN A 33 -30.87 22.00 5.31
N CYS A 34 -30.54 22.28 4.04
CA CYS A 34 -30.77 23.60 3.46
C CYS A 34 -32.23 23.75 3.02
N SER A 35 -32.84 24.89 3.32
CA SER A 35 -34.21 25.18 2.89
C SER A 35 -34.28 25.27 1.34
N PRO A 36 -35.20 24.55 0.68
CA PRO A 36 -35.33 24.61 -0.77
C PRO A 36 -35.55 26.04 -1.26
N GLY A 37 -34.87 26.41 -2.36
CA GLY A 37 -34.97 27.75 -2.96
C GLY A 37 -34.09 28.82 -2.31
N THR A 38 -33.32 28.51 -1.27
CA THR A 38 -32.29 29.45 -0.77
C THR A 38 -31.02 29.40 -1.61
N LYS A 39 -30.20 30.45 -1.50
CA LYS A 39 -28.91 30.56 -2.18
C LYS A 39 -27.99 29.39 -1.85
N GLU A 40 -27.96 29.01 -0.58
CA GLU A 40 -27.16 27.91 -0.04
C GLU A 40 -27.58 26.58 -0.65
N HIS A 41 -28.89 26.32 -0.72
CA HIS A 41 -29.44 25.11 -1.32
C HIS A 41 -29.01 24.96 -2.79
N PHE A 42 -29.16 26.01 -3.61
CA PHE A 42 -28.74 25.97 -5.01
C PHE A 42 -27.23 25.75 -5.17
N ILE A 43 -26.40 26.45 -4.39
CA ILE A 43 -24.94 26.33 -4.49
C ILE A 43 -24.48 24.92 -4.08
N TYR A 44 -24.95 24.40 -2.94
CA TYR A 44 -24.51 23.09 -2.47
C TYR A 44 -25.07 21.95 -3.31
N ARG A 45 -26.32 22.07 -3.79
CA ARG A 45 -26.90 21.07 -4.70
C ARG A 45 -26.19 21.05 -6.05
N LEU A 46 -25.86 22.21 -6.64
CA LEU A 46 -25.04 22.27 -7.86
C LEU A 46 -23.68 21.63 -7.63
N ARG A 47 -22.98 21.96 -6.54
CA ARG A 47 -21.66 21.36 -6.24
C ARG A 47 -21.75 19.84 -6.10
N LEU A 48 -22.74 19.34 -5.38
CA LEU A 48 -22.93 17.92 -5.19
C LEU A 48 -23.20 17.22 -6.54
N LEU A 49 -24.08 17.81 -7.36
CA LEU A 49 -24.44 17.27 -8.65
C LEU A 49 -23.26 17.30 -9.64
N PHE A 50 -22.48 18.39 -9.67
CA PHE A 50 -21.25 18.45 -10.47
C PHE A 50 -20.17 17.49 -9.97
N GLN A 51 -20.09 17.24 -8.65
CA GLN A 51 -19.21 16.20 -8.11
C GLN A 51 -19.65 14.81 -8.58
N GLU A 52 -20.95 14.51 -8.54
CA GLU A 52 -21.49 13.25 -9.07
C GLU A 52 -21.22 13.09 -10.58
N LEU A 53 -21.42 14.15 -11.37
CA LEU A 53 -21.18 14.14 -12.82
C LEU A 53 -19.70 14.04 -13.19
N GLN A 54 -18.81 14.57 -12.35
CA GLN A 54 -17.37 14.46 -12.50
C GLN A 54 -16.82 13.16 -11.88
N ASP A 55 -17.66 12.36 -11.22
CA ASP A 55 -17.30 11.09 -10.62
C ASP A 55 -17.31 9.99 -11.71
N PRO A 56 -16.16 9.38 -12.06
CA PRO A 56 -16.05 8.39 -13.15
C PRO A 56 -16.99 7.17 -13.10
N ALA A 57 -17.60 6.86 -11.95
CA ALA A 57 -18.49 5.72 -11.73
C ALA A 57 -19.94 6.08 -12.00
N THR A 58 -20.27 7.37 -11.98
CA THR A 58 -21.59 7.83 -12.36
C THR A 58 -21.62 7.86 -13.89
N SER A 59 -22.42 6.99 -14.49
CA SER A 59 -22.72 7.15 -15.92
C SER A 59 -23.31 8.54 -16.11
N ILE A 60 -22.63 9.38 -16.89
CA ILE A 60 -23.13 10.70 -17.26
C ILE A 60 -24.37 10.45 -18.13
N THR A 61 -25.55 10.50 -17.51
CA THR A 61 -26.83 10.38 -18.21
C THR A 61 -27.29 11.76 -18.65
N VAL A 62 -28.02 11.80 -19.76
CA VAL A 62 -28.68 13.02 -20.26
C VAL A 62 -29.55 13.62 -19.15
N ASP A 63 -30.26 12.78 -18.40
CA ASP A 63 -31.12 13.22 -17.28
C ASP A 63 -30.36 13.99 -16.19
N LYS A 64 -29.12 13.59 -15.85
CA LYS A 64 -28.32 14.31 -14.84
C LYS A 64 -27.77 15.63 -15.38
N ILE A 65 -27.43 15.69 -16.67
CA ILE A 65 -27.04 16.95 -17.32
C ILE A 65 -28.25 17.90 -17.38
N ASP A 66 -29.43 17.39 -17.69
CA ASP A 66 -30.67 18.17 -17.72
C ASP A 66 -31.08 18.65 -16.32
N GLU A 67 -30.89 17.83 -15.29
CA GLU A 67 -31.06 18.22 -13.88
C GLU A 67 -30.09 19.37 -13.53
N ALA A 68 -28.79 19.23 -13.85
CA ALA A 68 -27.79 20.26 -13.62
C ALA A 68 -28.15 21.58 -14.32
N THR A 69 -28.57 21.49 -15.58
CA THR A 69 -28.93 22.63 -16.44
C THR A 69 -30.17 23.34 -15.90
N SER A 70 -31.18 22.57 -15.53
CA SER A 70 -32.42 23.10 -14.95
C SER A 70 -32.17 23.79 -13.62
N LEU A 71 -31.33 23.19 -12.77
CA LEU A 71 -31.03 23.73 -11.44
C LEU A 71 -30.16 24.99 -11.53
N LEU A 72 -29.24 25.05 -12.49
CA LEU A 72 -28.47 26.26 -12.79
C LEU A 72 -29.38 27.40 -13.27
N HIS A 73 -30.32 27.10 -14.16
CA HIS A 73 -31.29 28.09 -14.65
C HIS A 73 -32.22 28.60 -13.54
N GLN A 74 -32.70 27.70 -12.67
CA GLN A 74 -33.48 28.11 -11.48
C GLN A 74 -32.66 28.99 -10.55
N ALA A 75 -31.39 28.66 -10.31
CA ALA A 75 -30.51 29.47 -9.48
C ALA A 75 -30.26 30.87 -10.06
N GLU A 76 -30.26 31.03 -11.39
CA GLU A 76 -30.18 32.32 -12.07
C GLU A 76 -31.47 33.13 -11.92
N ILE A 77 -32.64 32.50 -12.11
CA ILE A 77 -33.96 33.14 -11.95
C ILE A 77 -34.16 33.63 -10.51
N HIS A 78 -33.76 32.83 -9.53
CA HIS A 78 -33.86 33.16 -8.11
C HIS A 78 -32.78 34.14 -7.62
N HIS A 79 -31.90 34.62 -8.49
CA HIS A 79 -30.76 35.46 -8.15
C HIS A 79 -29.85 34.86 -7.05
N ALA A 80 -29.83 33.54 -6.93
CA ALA A 80 -29.02 32.81 -5.95
C ALA A 80 -27.52 32.87 -6.30
N LEU A 81 -27.17 32.79 -7.58
CA LEU A 81 -25.80 32.88 -8.09
C LEU A 81 -25.42 34.34 -8.40
N THR A 82 -25.29 35.17 -7.38
CA THR A 82 -24.84 36.57 -7.54
C THR A 82 -23.37 36.70 -7.93
N ASP A 83 -22.56 35.65 -7.70
CA ASP A 83 -21.14 35.62 -8.02
C ASP A 83 -20.94 35.19 -9.48
N THR A 84 -20.39 36.09 -10.29
CA THR A 84 -20.14 35.86 -11.71
C THR A 84 -19.10 34.77 -11.94
N ALA A 85 -18.05 34.70 -11.11
CA ALA A 85 -16.99 33.70 -11.27
C ALA A 85 -17.50 32.29 -10.97
N LEU A 86 -18.30 32.15 -9.89
CA LEU A 86 -18.91 30.86 -9.54
C LEU A 86 -19.91 30.39 -10.61
N ARG A 87 -20.64 31.33 -11.22
CA ARG A 87 -21.55 31.03 -12.34
C ARG A 87 -20.79 30.56 -13.58
N GLU A 88 -19.75 31.30 -13.98
CA GLU A 88 -18.90 30.94 -15.12
C GLU A 88 -18.21 29.59 -14.90
N GLN A 89 -17.80 29.29 -13.67
CA GLN A 89 -17.26 27.97 -13.30
C GLN A 89 -18.28 26.85 -13.55
N PHE A 90 -19.51 26.98 -13.06
CA PHE A 90 -20.55 25.96 -13.28
C PHE A 90 -20.94 25.83 -14.76
N GLN A 91 -21.08 26.95 -15.47
CA GLN A 91 -21.35 26.94 -16.91
C GLN A 91 -20.23 26.25 -17.70
N SER A 92 -18.97 26.53 -17.37
CA SER A 92 -17.80 25.92 -18.01
C SER A 92 -17.71 24.42 -17.71
N GLN A 93 -17.97 24.02 -16.46
CA GLN A 93 -18.02 22.59 -16.09
C GLN A 93 -19.13 21.86 -16.84
N LEU A 94 -20.32 22.45 -16.95
CA LEU A 94 -21.43 21.86 -17.69
C LEU A 94 -21.12 21.77 -19.18
N ALA A 95 -20.48 22.79 -19.77
CA ALA A 95 -20.04 22.78 -21.16
C ALA A 95 -18.99 21.67 -21.43
N LEU A 96 -18.05 21.47 -20.50
CA LEU A 96 -17.03 20.41 -20.59
C LEU A 96 -17.66 19.02 -20.49
N LEU A 97 -18.62 18.83 -19.59
CA LEU A 97 -19.31 17.54 -19.37
C LEU A 97 -20.31 17.22 -20.48
N ALA A 98 -20.91 18.23 -21.10
CA ALA A 98 -21.82 18.09 -22.25
C ALA A 98 -21.06 17.89 -23.58
N TYR A 99 -19.77 18.20 -23.63
CA TYR A 99 -18.92 17.90 -24.79
C TYR A 99 -18.59 16.41 -24.81
N THR A 100 -19.37 15.62 -25.55
CA THR A 100 -18.95 14.27 -25.97
C THR A 100 -17.68 14.40 -26.81
N VAL A 101 -16.50 14.25 -26.18
CA VAL A 101 -15.23 14.19 -26.91
C VAL A 101 -15.26 12.92 -27.75
N LYS A 102 -15.47 13.05 -29.06
CA LYS A 102 -15.29 11.94 -29.98
C LYS A 102 -13.85 11.45 -29.84
N PRO A 103 -13.60 10.16 -29.52
CA PRO A 103 -12.25 9.61 -29.34
C PRO A 103 -11.32 9.91 -30.52
N GLU A 104 -11.90 10.04 -31.71
CA GLU A 104 -11.25 10.39 -32.98
C GLU A 104 -10.48 11.72 -32.96
N LEU A 105 -10.89 12.71 -32.15
CA LEU A 105 -10.21 14.01 -32.07
C LEU A 105 -8.96 13.98 -31.19
N LEU A 106 -8.92 13.11 -30.17
CA LEU A 106 -7.72 12.87 -29.36
C LEU A 106 -6.65 12.10 -30.14
N LEU A 107 -7.07 11.13 -30.96
CA LEU A 107 -6.16 10.39 -31.85
C LEU A 107 -5.53 11.30 -32.91
N LYS A 108 -6.27 12.26 -33.46
CA LYS A 108 -5.74 13.21 -34.46
C LYS A 108 -4.68 14.18 -33.94
N GLN A 109 -4.61 14.46 -32.63
CA GLN A 109 -3.58 15.34 -32.05
C GLN A 109 -2.33 14.60 -31.56
N LEU A 110 -2.41 13.27 -31.39
CA LEU A 110 -1.25 12.42 -31.08
C LEU A 110 -0.45 12.00 -32.34
N GLU A 111 -0.95 12.31 -33.54
CA GLU A 111 -0.29 12.05 -34.84
C GLU A 111 0.72 13.14 -35.26
N PHE A 112 1.37 13.84 -34.32
CA PHE A 112 2.51 14.71 -34.63
C PHE A 112 3.82 14.17 -34.06
N ASN A 113 4.27 13.02 -34.59
CA ASN A 113 5.69 12.79 -34.88
C ASN A 113 5.86 11.63 -35.88
N PRO A 114 5.96 11.89 -37.19
CA PRO A 114 6.16 10.84 -38.20
C PRO A 114 7.57 10.20 -38.20
N SER A 115 8.42 10.50 -37.21
CA SER A 115 9.77 9.97 -37.08
C SER A 115 9.90 8.74 -36.16
N THR A 116 8.86 8.38 -35.41
CA THR A 116 8.85 7.16 -34.55
C THR A 116 8.14 5.96 -35.18
N VAL A 117 7.40 6.12 -36.29
CA VAL A 117 6.66 5.02 -36.94
C VAL A 117 7.52 4.21 -37.93
N THR A 118 8.73 4.65 -38.25
CA THR A 118 9.60 3.99 -39.25
C THR A 118 10.44 2.83 -38.72
N GLN A 119 10.22 2.33 -37.50
CA GLN A 119 10.99 1.20 -36.94
C GLN A 119 10.20 -0.08 -36.64
N LEU A 120 8.92 -0.16 -37.03
CA LEU A 120 8.11 -1.38 -36.86
C LEU A 120 7.63 -2.02 -38.19
N ASN A 121 8.17 -1.58 -39.34
CA ASN A 121 7.84 -2.15 -40.65
C ASN A 121 9.05 -2.76 -41.38
N SER A 122 9.83 -3.57 -40.67
CA SER A 122 10.80 -4.46 -41.31
C SER A 122 10.86 -5.82 -40.63
N THR A 123 9.79 -6.60 -40.77
CA THR A 123 9.95 -8.05 -40.88
C THR A 123 8.95 -8.56 -41.93
N ALA A 124 9.52 -8.97 -43.06
CA ALA A 124 8.80 -9.42 -44.23
C ALA A 124 7.96 -10.66 -43.93
N ILE A 125 6.66 -10.60 -44.22
CA ILE A 125 5.84 -11.77 -44.52
C ILE A 125 5.51 -11.70 -46.00
N ALA A 126 6.02 -12.68 -46.76
CA ALA A 126 5.64 -12.89 -48.15
C ALA A 126 4.19 -13.43 -48.21
N PRO A 127 3.42 -13.11 -49.27
CA PRO A 127 2.03 -13.51 -49.38
C PRO A 127 1.91 -14.94 -49.88
N VAL A 128 1.07 -15.75 -49.23
CA VAL A 128 0.55 -17.01 -49.81
C VAL A 128 -0.90 -16.79 -50.18
N SER A 129 -1.18 -17.05 -51.45
CA SER A 129 -2.47 -16.89 -52.13
C SER A 129 -3.52 -17.90 -51.66
N VAL A 130 -4.76 -17.44 -51.75
CA VAL A 130 -6.03 -18.17 -51.57
C VAL A 130 -6.23 -19.20 -52.70
N GLY A 131 -6.71 -20.40 -52.35
CA GLY A 131 -7.22 -21.39 -53.30
C GLY A 131 -7.88 -22.62 -52.63
N ASP A 132 -9.21 -22.66 -52.77
CA ASP A 132 -10.15 -23.80 -52.78
C ASP A 132 -10.54 -24.62 -51.54
N GLN A 133 -11.84 -24.95 -51.59
CA GLN A 133 -12.75 -25.48 -50.58
C GLN A 133 -12.66 -27.02 -50.42
N ASP A 134 -13.22 -27.50 -49.30
CA ASP A 134 -13.65 -28.89 -49.02
C ASP A 134 -12.60 -29.95 -48.63
N GLN A 135 -11.89 -29.79 -47.51
CA GLN A 135 -11.16 -30.93 -46.88
C GLN A 135 -11.12 -31.06 -45.33
N PRO A 136 -11.61 -30.16 -44.45
CA PRO A 136 -11.33 -30.34 -43.01
C PRO A 136 -12.23 -31.34 -42.26
N GLN A 137 -13.28 -31.90 -42.89
CA GLN A 137 -14.20 -32.84 -42.20
C GLN A 137 -13.88 -34.33 -42.40
N GLN A 138 -13.09 -34.70 -43.41
CA GLN A 138 -12.71 -36.11 -43.63
C GLN A 138 -11.45 -36.50 -42.85
N GLU A 139 -10.50 -35.58 -42.67
CA GLU A 139 -9.29 -35.84 -41.86
C GLU A 139 -9.57 -35.99 -40.36
N LEU A 140 -10.60 -35.31 -39.83
CA LEU A 140 -10.99 -35.46 -38.42
C LEU A 140 -11.70 -36.79 -38.14
N GLN A 141 -12.43 -37.32 -39.12
CA GLN A 141 -13.13 -38.60 -38.98
C GLN A 141 -12.13 -39.78 -39.03
N ASP A 142 -11.13 -39.73 -39.93
CA ASP A 142 -10.06 -40.72 -40.01
C ASP A 142 -9.09 -40.68 -38.80
N LEU A 143 -8.96 -39.52 -38.13
CA LEU A 143 -8.20 -39.39 -36.88
C LEU A 143 -8.95 -39.98 -35.66
N CYS A 144 -10.29 -39.92 -35.67
CA CYS A 144 -11.11 -40.53 -34.62
C CYS A 144 -11.21 -42.05 -34.78
N ASP A 145 -11.23 -42.58 -36.00
CA ASP A 145 -11.26 -44.02 -36.29
C ASP A 145 -9.89 -44.72 -36.12
N SER A 146 -8.81 -43.94 -35.94
CA SER A 146 -7.46 -44.45 -35.64
C SER A 146 -7.09 -44.42 -34.15
N LEU A 147 -8.01 -44.05 -33.26
CA LEU A 147 -7.82 -44.19 -31.82
C LEU A 147 -7.94 -45.67 -31.40
N PRO A 148 -6.88 -46.30 -30.86
CA PRO A 148 -6.94 -47.70 -30.46
C PRO A 148 -7.83 -47.85 -29.21
N THR A 149 -8.98 -48.48 -29.37
CA THR A 149 -9.73 -49.11 -28.27
C THR A 149 -8.98 -50.35 -27.77
N ALA A 150 -7.92 -50.13 -26.99
CA ALA A 150 -7.31 -51.13 -26.12
C ALA A 150 -6.42 -50.41 -25.11
N LEU A 151 -6.49 -50.80 -23.84
CA LEU A 151 -5.61 -50.32 -22.76
C LEU A 151 -4.17 -50.15 -23.23
N ASP A 152 -3.70 -48.91 -23.15
CA ASP A 152 -2.51 -48.39 -23.81
C ASP A 152 -1.20 -49.03 -23.28
N GLU A 153 -0.47 -49.77 -24.13
CA GLU A 153 0.87 -50.31 -23.83
C GLU A 153 1.87 -49.19 -23.46
N THR A 154 1.61 -47.94 -23.85
CA THR A 154 2.45 -46.77 -23.52
C THR A 154 2.35 -46.34 -22.05
N LEU A 155 1.23 -46.62 -21.37
CA LEU A 155 1.07 -46.41 -19.92
C LEU A 155 1.85 -47.43 -19.09
N ILE A 156 2.08 -48.62 -19.63
CA ILE A 156 2.89 -49.68 -18.99
C ILE A 156 4.37 -49.41 -19.20
N GLN A 157 4.77 -49.01 -20.41
CA GLN A 157 6.15 -48.61 -20.72
C GLN A 157 6.60 -47.39 -19.91
N SER A 158 5.74 -46.39 -19.74
CA SER A 158 6.06 -45.21 -18.92
C SER A 158 6.26 -45.54 -17.44
N LYS A 159 5.52 -46.51 -16.87
CA LYS A 159 5.72 -46.95 -15.48
C LYS A 159 7.01 -47.72 -15.28
N VAL A 160 7.36 -48.65 -16.18
CA VAL A 160 8.61 -49.43 -16.12
C VAL A 160 9.82 -48.52 -16.31
N VAL A 161 9.77 -47.58 -17.26
CA VAL A 161 10.83 -46.59 -17.49
C VAL A 161 10.98 -45.66 -16.29
N LEU A 162 9.88 -45.29 -15.61
CA LEU A 162 9.93 -44.47 -14.40
C LEU A 162 10.52 -45.25 -13.22
N ASP A 163 10.19 -46.53 -13.05
CA ASP A 163 10.76 -47.41 -12.03
C ASP A 163 12.27 -47.63 -12.25
N GLU A 164 12.72 -47.87 -13.49
CA GLU A 164 14.14 -47.97 -13.85
C GLU A 164 14.88 -46.64 -13.61
N LEU A 165 14.27 -45.51 -14.00
CA LEU A 165 14.83 -44.18 -13.75
C LEU A 165 14.95 -43.87 -12.26
N MET A 166 13.97 -44.26 -11.44
CA MET A 166 14.03 -44.10 -9.98
C MET A 166 15.12 -44.98 -9.36
N ASP A 167 15.25 -46.24 -9.80
CA ASP A 167 16.28 -47.15 -9.31
C ASP A 167 17.70 -46.68 -9.72
N ASP A 168 17.86 -46.11 -10.91
CA ASP A 168 19.12 -45.52 -11.38
C ASP A 168 19.47 -44.22 -10.62
N LEU A 169 18.48 -43.36 -10.35
CA LEU A 169 18.67 -42.16 -9.54
C LEU A 169 19.07 -42.50 -8.09
N ILE A 170 18.51 -43.57 -7.52
CA ILE A 170 18.87 -44.05 -6.17
C ILE A 170 20.29 -44.62 -6.14
N LYS A 171 20.73 -45.32 -7.20
CA LYS A 171 22.03 -46.02 -7.22
C LYS A 171 23.23 -45.14 -7.55
N GLU A 172 23.12 -44.21 -8.51
CA GLU A 172 24.27 -43.46 -9.02
C GLU A 172 24.10 -41.94 -9.06
N PHE A 173 22.96 -41.39 -8.60
CA PHE A 173 22.58 -39.97 -8.68
C PHE A 173 23.28 -39.18 -9.80
N ARG A 174 22.81 -39.37 -11.03
CA ARG A 174 23.23 -38.56 -12.18
C ARG A 174 22.08 -37.61 -12.53
N PRO A 175 22.15 -36.31 -12.19
CA PRO A 175 21.12 -35.36 -12.57
C PRO A 175 21.21 -35.10 -14.08
N ALA A 176 20.74 -36.05 -14.89
CA ALA A 176 20.37 -35.75 -16.26
C ALA A 176 19.22 -34.74 -16.21
N LYS A 177 19.13 -33.84 -17.19
CA LYS A 177 18.03 -32.87 -17.30
C LYS A 177 16.70 -33.61 -17.43
N ILE A 178 16.04 -33.87 -16.29
CA ILE A 178 14.66 -34.37 -16.26
C ILE A 178 13.81 -33.28 -16.91
N SER A 179 13.08 -33.65 -17.96
CA SER A 179 12.16 -32.73 -18.64
C SER A 179 11.14 -32.16 -17.65
N THR A 180 10.77 -30.89 -17.81
CA THR A 180 9.79 -30.19 -16.97
C THR A 180 8.48 -30.97 -16.81
N LEU A 181 8.03 -31.59 -17.89
CA LEU A 181 6.81 -32.40 -17.93
C LEU A 181 6.93 -33.71 -17.11
N ALA A 182 8.14 -34.24 -16.94
CA ALA A 182 8.38 -35.51 -16.26
C ALA A 182 8.42 -35.38 -14.71
N TRP A 183 8.71 -34.19 -14.17
CA TRP A 183 8.79 -33.97 -12.72
C TRP A 183 7.49 -34.33 -11.98
N SER A 184 6.34 -33.99 -12.55
CA SER A 184 5.03 -34.31 -11.95
C SER A 184 4.81 -35.82 -11.75
N HIS A 185 5.37 -36.65 -12.63
CA HIS A 185 5.27 -38.10 -12.56
C HIS A 185 6.30 -38.71 -11.61
N VAL A 186 7.53 -38.15 -11.58
CA VAL A 186 8.59 -38.55 -10.64
C VAL A 186 8.19 -38.27 -9.19
N LEU A 187 7.57 -37.13 -8.92
CA LEU A 187 7.16 -36.75 -7.55
C LEU A 187 5.99 -37.58 -7.02
N ALA A 188 5.10 -38.02 -7.91
CA ALA A 188 4.01 -38.92 -7.56
C ALA A 188 4.49 -40.36 -7.31
N HIS A 189 5.78 -40.67 -7.53
CA HIS A 189 6.31 -42.02 -7.41
C HIS A 189 6.51 -42.44 -5.93
N PRO A 190 6.06 -43.65 -5.52
CA PRO A 190 6.19 -44.11 -4.12
C PRO A 190 7.63 -44.15 -3.59
N LYS A 191 8.61 -44.46 -4.46
CA LYS A 191 10.05 -44.51 -4.10
C LYS A 191 10.70 -43.14 -3.93
N MET A 192 9.99 -42.03 -4.14
CA MET A 192 10.56 -40.69 -4.02
C MET A 192 11.03 -40.40 -2.59
N GLU A 193 10.31 -40.87 -1.56
CA GLU A 193 10.76 -40.73 -0.17
C GLU A 193 12.05 -41.54 0.10
N GLU A 194 12.19 -42.72 -0.49
CA GLU A 194 13.40 -43.54 -0.38
C GLU A 194 14.60 -42.86 -1.05
N LEU A 195 14.39 -42.27 -2.23
CA LEU A 195 15.39 -41.47 -2.93
C LEU A 195 15.83 -40.27 -2.10
N LEU A 196 14.88 -39.50 -1.57
CA LEU A 196 15.22 -38.38 -0.70
C LEU A 196 16.07 -38.84 0.49
N GLN A 197 15.73 -39.97 1.12
CA GLN A 197 16.50 -40.55 2.23
C GLN A 197 17.92 -40.98 1.84
N ALA A 198 18.07 -41.62 0.67
CA ALA A 198 19.34 -42.18 0.20
C ALA A 198 20.37 -41.12 -0.25
N LEU A 199 19.91 -39.96 -0.74
CA LEU A 199 20.80 -38.93 -1.27
C LEU A 199 21.63 -38.23 -0.19
N LYS A 200 22.88 -37.93 -0.54
CA LYS A 200 23.76 -37.10 0.31
C LYS A 200 23.29 -35.64 0.30
N PRO A 201 23.63 -34.85 1.32
CA PRO A 201 23.21 -33.45 1.41
C PRO A 201 23.53 -32.60 0.15
N GLU A 202 24.73 -32.75 -0.43
CA GLU A 202 25.14 -32.02 -1.65
C GLU A 202 24.38 -32.46 -2.91
N GLU A 203 23.99 -33.73 -2.96
CA GLU A 203 23.18 -34.30 -4.04
C GLU A 203 21.73 -33.79 -3.92
N LEU A 204 21.19 -33.72 -2.69
CA LEU A 204 19.89 -33.09 -2.40
C LEU A 204 19.87 -31.60 -2.77
N ARG A 205 20.96 -30.87 -2.49
CA ARG A 205 21.10 -29.46 -2.89
C ARG A 205 21.09 -29.31 -4.41
N THR A 206 21.79 -30.20 -5.11
CA THR A 206 21.83 -30.21 -6.58
C THR A 206 20.46 -30.57 -7.18
N LEU A 207 19.77 -31.53 -6.58
CA LEU A 207 18.40 -31.90 -6.95
C LEU A 207 17.45 -30.71 -6.76
N PHE A 208 17.48 -30.05 -5.60
CA PHE A 208 16.65 -28.88 -5.31
C PHE A 208 16.94 -27.71 -6.26
N ARG A 209 18.20 -27.49 -6.62
CA ARG A 209 18.58 -26.45 -7.59
C ARG A 209 18.02 -26.71 -8.99
N ASN A 210 18.08 -27.96 -9.46
CA ASN A 210 17.64 -28.36 -10.79
C ASN A 210 16.14 -28.68 -10.85
N TRP A 211 15.45 -28.64 -9.71
CA TRP A 211 14.02 -28.80 -9.64
C TRP A 211 13.35 -27.55 -10.20
N GLU A 212 12.71 -27.67 -11.37
CA GLU A 212 11.88 -26.58 -11.90
C GLU A 212 10.48 -26.65 -11.28
N PHE A 213 10.17 -25.70 -10.39
CA PHE A 213 8.85 -25.59 -9.78
C PHE A 213 7.82 -25.19 -10.84
N SER A 214 6.95 -26.14 -11.19
CA SER A 214 5.68 -25.86 -11.84
C SER A 214 4.57 -25.86 -10.78
N ILE A 215 4.64 -24.96 -9.77
CA ILE A 215 3.71 -25.04 -8.63
C ILE A 215 2.42 -24.26 -8.92
N SER A 216 1.31 -24.99 -8.81
CA SER A 216 -0.08 -24.54 -8.80
C SER A 216 -0.32 -23.45 -7.76
N SER A 217 -1.08 -22.42 -8.12
CA SER A 217 -1.33 -21.22 -7.31
C SER A 217 -2.12 -21.43 -6.01
N LYS A 218 -2.43 -22.65 -5.54
CA LYS A 218 -3.31 -22.86 -4.38
C LYS A 218 -2.63 -22.75 -3.02
N SER A 219 -3.05 -21.76 -2.22
CA SER A 219 -3.00 -21.82 -0.76
C SER A 219 -4.31 -22.38 -0.21
N HIS A 220 -4.28 -23.56 0.40
CA HIS A 220 -5.36 -24.01 1.30
C HIS A 220 -4.86 -24.00 2.74
N VAL A 221 -5.70 -23.47 3.64
CA VAL A 221 -5.59 -23.63 5.08
C VAL A 221 -5.99 -25.07 5.42
N PHE A 222 -5.15 -25.79 6.16
CA PHE A 222 -5.50 -27.08 6.74
C PHE A 222 -6.46 -26.82 7.91
N THR A 223 -7.73 -27.22 7.78
CA THR A 223 -8.59 -27.48 8.95
C THR A 223 -8.39 -28.94 9.33
N ASP A 224 -8.01 -29.20 10.56
CA ASP A 224 -7.92 -30.55 11.12
C ASP A 224 -9.33 -31.15 11.17
N ASP A 225 -9.56 -32.28 10.49
CA ASP A 225 -10.86 -32.97 10.40
C ASP A 225 -11.28 -33.66 11.72
N ASN A 226 -10.83 -33.16 12.88
CA ASN A 226 -11.11 -33.76 14.19
C ASN A 226 -11.38 -32.74 15.32
N SER A 227 -12.13 -31.67 15.05
CA SER A 227 -12.70 -30.86 16.12
C SER A 227 -14.11 -30.37 15.79
N ASP A 228 -15.09 -31.24 16.02
CA ASP A 228 -16.49 -30.84 16.25
C ASP A 228 -16.57 -30.12 17.60
N SER A 229 -16.23 -28.83 17.61
CA SER A 229 -16.81 -27.77 18.48
C SER A 229 -15.83 -26.61 18.65
N MET A 230 -16.35 -25.40 18.46
CA MET A 230 -16.12 -24.15 19.22
C MET A 230 -15.77 -22.94 18.32
N ASP A 231 -16.61 -21.92 18.42
CA ASP A 231 -16.59 -20.54 17.88
C ASP A 231 -15.48 -20.11 16.90
N ASP A 232 -15.91 -19.81 15.68
CA ASP A 232 -15.09 -19.45 14.52
C ASP A 232 -14.95 -17.92 14.34
N SER A 233 -14.68 -17.18 15.43
CA SER A 233 -14.61 -15.70 15.40
C SER A 233 -13.22 -15.08 15.55
N ASP A 234 -12.14 -15.86 15.74
CA ASP A 234 -10.83 -15.29 16.12
C ASP A 234 -9.62 -15.64 15.22
N TYR A 235 -9.79 -16.35 14.11
CA TYR A 235 -8.68 -16.65 13.20
C TYR A 235 -8.73 -15.85 11.90
N GLN A 236 -8.07 -14.68 11.90
CA GLN A 236 -7.77 -13.93 10.68
C GLN A 236 -6.70 -14.68 9.85
N HIS A 237 -7.13 -15.60 8.99
CA HIS A 237 -6.25 -16.27 8.04
C HIS A 237 -5.91 -15.36 6.83
N VAL A 238 -4.61 -15.26 6.55
CA VAL A 238 -4.04 -14.59 5.38
C VAL A 238 -4.30 -15.45 4.14
N THR A 239 -5.26 -15.05 3.32
CA THR A 239 -5.68 -15.77 2.10
C THR A 239 -4.86 -15.35 0.89
N GLY A 240 -4.20 -16.31 0.22
CA GLY A 240 -3.81 -16.24 -1.18
C GLY A 240 -4.83 -17.00 -2.06
N ILE A 241 -4.90 -16.70 -3.35
CA ILE A 241 -5.80 -17.39 -4.31
C ILE A 241 -5.01 -18.41 -5.11
N GLY A 242 -5.63 -19.57 -5.37
CA GLY A 242 -5.16 -20.51 -6.38
C GLY A 242 -6.17 -21.02 -7.39
N HIS A 243 -5.64 -21.30 -8.57
CA HIS A 243 -6.29 -22.02 -9.65
C HIS A 243 -6.14 -23.54 -9.46
N GLN A 244 -7.23 -24.25 -9.73
CA GLN A 244 -7.33 -25.69 -9.55
C GLN A 244 -6.50 -26.45 -10.57
N SER A 245 -5.46 -27.16 -10.14
CA SER A 245 -4.93 -28.33 -10.84
C SER A 245 -3.84 -29.02 -10.01
N ARG A 246 -4.11 -30.29 -9.65
CA ARG A 246 -3.17 -31.39 -9.32
C ARG A 246 -2.28 -31.29 -8.06
N GLY A 247 -2.46 -32.27 -7.15
CA GLY A 247 -1.38 -32.89 -6.35
C GLY A 247 -1.09 -32.38 -4.93
N TRP A 248 -1.86 -32.80 -3.91
CA TRP A 248 -1.53 -32.57 -2.48
C TRP A 248 -0.26 -33.29 -1.97
N MET A 249 0.39 -34.12 -2.79
CA MET A 249 1.60 -34.86 -2.43
C MET A 249 2.89 -33.99 -2.55
N ASP A 250 2.83 -32.88 -3.28
CA ASP A 250 4.01 -32.07 -3.65
C ASP A 250 4.47 -31.14 -2.51
N ASP A 251 3.55 -30.59 -1.72
CA ASP A 251 3.87 -29.61 -0.67
C ASP A 251 4.60 -30.25 0.53
N LYS A 252 4.15 -31.43 0.98
CA LYS A 252 4.75 -32.10 2.14
C LYS A 252 6.17 -32.58 1.86
N LEU A 253 6.43 -33.12 0.66
CA LEU A 253 7.76 -33.56 0.25
C LEU A 253 8.72 -32.37 0.11
N LEU A 254 8.27 -31.28 -0.48
CA LEU A 254 9.03 -30.04 -0.61
C LEU A 254 9.42 -29.48 0.77
N ILE A 255 8.48 -29.43 1.72
CA ILE A 255 8.76 -28.96 3.08
C ILE A 255 9.76 -29.90 3.78
N LYS A 256 9.56 -31.23 3.70
CA LYS A 256 10.50 -32.21 4.26
C LYS A 256 11.92 -32.03 3.69
N LEU A 257 12.04 -31.79 2.38
CA LEU A 257 13.32 -31.55 1.72
C LEU A 257 13.98 -30.27 2.25
N ILE A 258 13.26 -29.15 2.29
CA ILE A 258 13.79 -27.86 2.78
C ILE A 258 14.21 -27.99 4.25
N VAL A 259 13.40 -28.66 5.07
CA VAL A 259 13.69 -28.91 6.49
C VAL A 259 14.98 -29.71 6.64
N ARG A 260 15.15 -30.78 5.86
CA ARG A 260 16.37 -31.59 5.88
C ARG A 260 17.60 -30.82 5.39
N LEU A 261 17.49 -30.10 4.28
CA LEU A 261 18.57 -29.26 3.76
C LEU A 261 19.00 -28.22 4.81
N HIS A 262 18.05 -27.61 5.51
CA HIS A 262 18.38 -26.67 6.58
C HIS A 262 19.06 -27.37 7.78
N GLN A 263 18.59 -28.54 8.20
CA GLN A 263 19.18 -29.28 9.32
C GLN A 263 20.60 -29.80 9.02
N GLU A 264 20.83 -30.32 7.82
CA GLU A 264 22.09 -30.98 7.45
C GLU A 264 23.14 -30.01 6.90
N LEU A 265 22.74 -29.00 6.11
CA LEU A 265 23.67 -28.05 5.47
C LEU A 265 23.65 -26.64 6.08
N LYS A 266 22.80 -26.39 7.08
CA LYS A 266 22.56 -25.04 7.62
C LYS A 266 22.21 -24.03 6.53
N LEU A 267 21.37 -24.47 5.59
CA LEU A 267 20.95 -23.69 4.44
C LEU A 267 20.47 -22.29 4.88
N ASP A 268 21.09 -21.25 4.32
CA ASP A 268 20.65 -19.89 4.53
C ASP A 268 19.68 -19.48 3.41
N PHE A 269 18.48 -19.06 3.82
CA PHE A 269 17.43 -18.56 2.92
C PHE A 269 17.83 -17.25 2.21
N SER A 270 18.99 -16.68 2.54
CA SER A 270 19.62 -15.56 1.83
C SER A 270 20.48 -15.97 0.62
N GLU A 271 20.84 -17.25 0.49
CA GLU A 271 21.79 -17.69 -0.53
C GLU A 271 21.26 -17.40 -1.95
N SER A 272 22.05 -16.65 -2.73
CA SER A 272 21.72 -16.23 -4.09
C SER A 272 21.36 -17.40 -5.00
N ASP A 273 22.00 -18.55 -4.78
CA ASP A 273 21.95 -19.71 -5.67
C ASP A 273 20.62 -20.48 -5.56
N LEU A 274 19.88 -20.29 -4.47
CA LEU A 274 18.58 -20.93 -4.22
C LEU A 274 17.44 -19.91 -4.04
N ASN A 275 17.75 -18.61 -4.07
CA ASN A 275 16.76 -17.54 -3.93
C ASN A 275 15.68 -17.59 -5.01
N SER A 276 16.02 -17.96 -6.25
CA SER A 276 15.03 -18.15 -7.33
C SER A 276 14.00 -19.23 -6.98
N GLN A 277 14.44 -20.30 -6.31
CA GLN A 277 13.59 -21.41 -5.90
C GLN A 277 12.68 -21.05 -4.72
N PHE A 278 13.22 -20.35 -3.73
CA PHE A 278 12.43 -19.92 -2.58
C PHE A 278 11.38 -18.85 -2.92
N GLN A 279 11.59 -18.07 -3.98
CA GLN A 279 10.63 -17.09 -4.46
C GLN A 279 9.32 -17.67 -4.96
N TYR A 280 9.22 -18.99 -5.18
CA TYR A 280 7.98 -19.66 -5.57
C TYR A 280 7.19 -20.25 -4.38
N LEU A 281 7.74 -20.22 -3.16
CA LEU A 281 7.05 -20.78 -1.99
C LEU A 281 5.78 -19.99 -1.65
N THR A 282 4.68 -20.69 -1.36
CA THR A 282 3.40 -20.11 -0.95
C THR A 282 3.42 -19.70 0.53
N SER A 283 2.50 -18.84 0.95
CA SER A 283 2.36 -18.45 2.37
C SER A 283 2.11 -19.66 3.28
N ALA A 284 1.32 -20.63 2.82
CA ALA A 284 1.02 -21.84 3.57
C ALA A 284 2.27 -22.71 3.77
N GLN A 285 3.06 -22.90 2.71
CA GLN A 285 4.33 -23.63 2.79
C GLN A 285 5.32 -22.95 3.74
N LEU A 286 5.43 -21.61 3.70
CA LEU A 286 6.30 -20.87 4.61
C LEU A 286 5.86 -20.99 6.08
N GLU A 287 4.56 -20.93 6.37
CA GLU A 287 4.05 -21.14 7.74
C GLU A 287 4.28 -22.58 8.24
N MET A 288 4.19 -23.58 7.36
CA MET A 288 4.54 -24.95 7.72
C MET A 288 6.04 -25.11 8.00
N ILE A 289 6.91 -24.48 7.20
CA ILE A 289 8.37 -24.47 7.45
C ILE A 289 8.68 -23.81 8.79
N LYS A 290 8.04 -22.67 9.09
CA LYS A 290 8.16 -21.97 10.37
C LYS A 290 7.69 -22.83 11.55
N THR A 291 6.62 -23.61 11.38
CA THR A 291 6.10 -24.51 12.42
C THR A 291 7.06 -25.67 12.69
N GLN A 292 7.65 -26.27 11.65
CA GLN A 292 8.60 -27.38 11.79
C GLN A 292 10.00 -26.93 12.21
N LEU A 293 10.41 -25.73 11.85
CA LEU A 293 11.72 -25.15 12.17
C LEU A 293 11.59 -23.70 12.67
N PRO A 294 11.24 -23.48 13.95
CA PRO A 294 11.08 -22.12 14.49
C PRO A 294 12.33 -21.23 14.35
N ASN A 295 13.52 -21.83 14.33
CA ASN A 295 14.80 -21.13 14.20
C ASN A 295 14.97 -20.39 12.86
N VAL A 296 14.21 -20.76 11.82
CA VAL A 296 14.28 -20.08 10.50
C VAL A 296 13.86 -18.62 10.57
N MET A 297 13.08 -18.23 11.59
CA MET A 297 12.72 -16.83 11.87
C MET A 297 13.92 -15.97 12.27
N ALA A 298 15.08 -16.57 12.55
CA ALA A 298 16.33 -15.85 12.72
C ALA A 298 17.02 -15.52 11.38
N TYR A 299 16.52 -15.95 10.22
CA TYR A 299 17.19 -15.69 8.95
C TYR A 299 16.49 -14.55 8.20
N GLU A 300 17.29 -13.58 7.79
CA GLU A 300 16.84 -12.40 7.05
C GLU A 300 16.15 -12.76 5.73
N GLY A 301 16.71 -13.72 4.97
CA GLY A 301 16.10 -14.19 3.74
C GLY A 301 14.71 -14.81 3.94
N PHE A 302 14.53 -15.61 5.00
CA PHE A 302 13.23 -16.24 5.31
C PHE A 302 12.18 -15.20 5.73
N VAL A 303 12.56 -14.26 6.59
CA VAL A 303 11.68 -13.14 6.99
C VAL A 303 11.28 -12.31 5.78
N GLY A 304 12.20 -12.06 4.84
CA GLY A 304 11.89 -11.37 3.60
C GLY A 304 10.93 -12.12 2.67
N LEU A 305 11.00 -13.46 2.63
CA LEU A 305 10.02 -14.26 1.89
C LEU A 305 8.63 -14.11 2.49
N LEU A 306 8.50 -14.16 3.82
CA LEU A 306 7.23 -13.92 4.52
C LEU A 306 6.71 -12.51 4.25
N GLU A 307 7.56 -11.48 4.37
CA GLU A 307 7.18 -10.09 4.09
C GLU A 307 6.62 -9.93 2.67
N LYS A 308 7.30 -10.50 1.67
CA LYS A 308 6.86 -10.45 0.26
C LYS A 308 5.47 -11.07 0.05
N ARG A 309 5.05 -12.00 0.92
CA ARG A 309 3.72 -12.61 0.89
C ARG A 309 2.65 -11.81 1.62
N ILE A 310 3.03 -10.78 2.37
CA ILE A 310 2.09 -9.80 2.91
C ILE A 310 1.75 -8.81 1.79
N VAL A 311 0.91 -9.26 0.86
CA VAL A 311 0.49 -8.47 -0.30
C VAL A 311 -0.74 -7.63 0.05
N PRO A 312 -0.80 -6.34 -0.33
CA PRO A 312 -2.04 -5.56 -0.31
C PRO A 312 -3.12 -6.28 -1.12
N ARG A 313 -4.29 -6.61 -0.53
CA ARG A 313 -5.31 -7.47 -1.15
C ARG A 313 -5.77 -6.99 -2.54
N ALA A 314 -5.63 -5.71 -2.84
CA ALA A 314 -6.04 -5.17 -4.13
C ALA A 314 -5.21 -5.59 -5.34
N PHE A 315 -3.97 -6.09 -5.17
CA PHE A 315 -3.26 -6.70 -6.31
C PHE A 315 -3.86 -8.06 -6.71
N VAL A 316 -4.70 -8.65 -5.86
CA VAL A 316 -5.33 -9.95 -6.08
C VAL A 316 -6.67 -9.80 -6.82
N ASP A 317 -7.40 -8.71 -6.61
CA ASP A 317 -8.72 -8.46 -7.22
C ASP A 317 -8.65 -7.82 -8.61
N VAL A 318 -7.48 -7.31 -9.04
CA VAL A 318 -7.30 -6.68 -10.37
C VAL A 318 -7.37 -7.70 -11.50
N GLU A 319 -7.07 -8.98 -11.25
CA GLU A 319 -7.20 -10.04 -12.26
C GLU A 319 -8.63 -10.60 -12.40
N GLN A 320 -9.55 -10.28 -11.47
CA GLN A 320 -10.91 -10.84 -11.45
C GLN A 320 -12.03 -9.80 -11.60
N SER A 321 -11.70 -8.51 -11.69
CA SER A 321 -12.71 -7.49 -12.00
C SER A 321 -12.84 -7.30 -13.50
N GLU A 322 -13.64 -8.16 -14.13
CA GLU A 322 -14.33 -7.82 -15.37
C GLU A 322 -15.13 -6.52 -15.14
N GLU A 323 -14.90 -5.54 -16.02
CA GLU A 323 -15.77 -4.40 -16.33
C GLU A 323 -16.50 -3.71 -15.15
N GLY A 324 -15.78 -2.88 -14.40
CA GLY A 324 -16.39 -1.92 -13.47
C GLY A 324 -15.45 -0.78 -13.11
N VAL A 325 -15.61 0.37 -13.78
CA VAL A 325 -14.77 1.57 -13.64
C VAL A 325 -14.97 2.17 -12.23
N ALA A 326 -13.98 2.02 -11.35
CA ALA A 326 -13.93 2.69 -10.06
C ALA A 326 -13.44 4.15 -10.21
N THR A 327 -13.86 5.05 -9.33
CA THR A 327 -13.60 6.50 -9.48
C THR A 327 -12.30 6.92 -8.83
N ALA A 328 -11.63 7.99 -9.28
CA ALA A 328 -10.39 8.45 -8.64
C ALA A 328 -10.51 8.75 -7.13
N VAL A 329 -11.68 9.22 -6.65
CA VAL A 329 -11.93 9.46 -5.21
C VAL A 329 -12.25 8.17 -4.47
N SER A 330 -13.08 7.29 -5.04
CA SER A 330 -13.36 5.96 -4.50
C SER A 330 -12.12 5.08 -4.51
N GLU A 331 -11.29 5.16 -5.55
CA GLU A 331 -9.99 4.51 -5.72
C GLU A 331 -8.98 5.05 -4.73
N LYS A 332 -8.94 6.36 -4.46
CA LYS A 332 -8.06 6.91 -3.41
C LYS A 332 -8.50 6.43 -2.03
N GLN A 333 -9.78 6.45 -1.72
CA GLN A 333 -10.31 5.94 -0.45
C GLN A 333 -10.12 4.43 -0.32
N ARG A 334 -10.34 3.68 -1.40
CA ARG A 334 -10.07 2.25 -1.52
C ARG A 334 -8.59 1.97 -1.33
N ALA A 335 -7.70 2.68 -2.02
CA ALA A 335 -6.25 2.57 -1.91
C ALA A 335 -5.77 2.90 -0.50
N GLN A 336 -6.31 3.95 0.14
CA GLN A 336 -6.05 4.26 1.53
C GLN A 336 -6.51 3.13 2.47
N LYS A 337 -7.71 2.58 2.26
CA LYS A 337 -8.21 1.44 3.04
C LYS A 337 -7.30 0.22 2.87
N ILE A 338 -6.95 -0.12 1.63
CA ILE A 338 -6.04 -1.22 1.29
C ILE A 338 -4.67 -1.02 1.93
N HIS A 339 -4.14 0.20 1.87
CA HIS A 339 -2.85 0.54 2.46
C HIS A 339 -2.90 0.41 3.99
N GLY A 340 -3.98 0.87 4.62
CA GLY A 340 -4.20 0.69 6.07
C GLY A 340 -4.33 -0.77 6.49
N GLU A 341 -5.03 -1.61 5.72
CA GLU A 341 -5.14 -3.06 5.96
C GLU A 341 -3.78 -3.76 5.76
N TRP A 342 -3.01 -3.33 4.78
CA TRP A 342 -1.65 -3.82 4.57
C TRP A 342 -0.73 -3.44 5.73
N LEU A 343 -0.73 -2.18 6.16
CA LEU A 343 0.03 -1.71 7.33
C LEU A 343 -0.35 -2.47 8.61
N THR A 344 -1.63 -2.77 8.80
CA THR A 344 -2.10 -3.55 9.95
C THR A 344 -1.52 -4.96 9.96
N ARG A 345 -1.51 -5.64 8.81
CA ARG A 345 -0.89 -6.97 8.66
C ARG A 345 0.63 -6.92 8.81
N MET A 346 1.27 -5.87 8.29
CA MET A 346 2.70 -5.64 8.48
C MET A 346 3.06 -5.40 9.95
N LEU A 347 2.27 -4.62 10.68
CA LEU A 347 2.45 -4.40 12.12
C LEU A 347 2.33 -5.72 12.91
N ALA A 348 1.29 -6.50 12.63
CA ALA A 348 1.12 -7.81 13.24
C ALA A 348 2.31 -8.74 12.95
N PHE A 349 2.82 -8.72 11.71
CA PHE A 349 4.00 -9.47 11.32
C PHE A 349 5.27 -9.02 12.08
N VAL A 350 5.60 -7.73 12.07
CA VAL A 350 6.84 -7.24 12.71
C VAL A 350 6.82 -7.38 14.23
N ASP A 351 5.65 -7.43 14.86
CA ASP A 351 5.50 -7.70 16.28
C ASP A 351 5.91 -9.15 16.64
N THR A 352 5.82 -10.11 15.69
CA THR A 352 6.29 -11.49 15.91
C THR A 352 7.79 -11.68 15.75
N LEU A 353 8.49 -10.70 15.16
CA LEU A 353 9.91 -10.84 14.82
C LEU A 353 10.84 -10.76 16.03
N LEU A 354 12.00 -11.39 15.90
CA LEU A 354 13.07 -11.28 16.91
C LEU A 354 13.60 -9.84 16.99
N PRO A 355 14.13 -9.39 18.14
CA PRO A 355 14.62 -8.02 18.32
C PRO A 355 15.70 -7.58 17.30
N LYS A 356 16.45 -8.52 16.71
CA LYS A 356 17.41 -8.21 15.64
C LYS A 356 16.78 -7.57 14.38
N PHE A 357 15.47 -7.69 14.21
CA PHE A 357 14.70 -6.99 13.17
C PHE A 357 14.12 -5.64 13.61
N ASN A 358 14.54 -5.09 14.76
CA ASN A 358 14.02 -3.82 15.29
C ASN A 358 14.16 -2.67 14.28
N ARG A 359 15.16 -2.69 13.39
CA ARG A 359 15.29 -1.67 12.32
C ARG A 359 14.11 -1.70 11.35
N HIS A 360 13.70 -2.89 10.93
CA HIS A 360 12.54 -3.07 10.04
C HIS A 360 11.23 -2.81 10.80
N ARG A 361 11.11 -3.29 12.04
CA ARG A 361 9.98 -2.96 12.93
C ARG A 361 9.79 -1.45 13.07
N LEU A 362 10.87 -0.72 13.35
CA LEU A 362 10.86 0.74 13.48
C LEU A 362 10.30 1.41 12.21
N ALA A 363 10.77 0.97 11.04
CA ALA A 363 10.34 1.52 9.75
C ALA A 363 8.84 1.27 9.47
N VAL A 364 8.33 0.08 9.75
CA VAL A 364 6.90 -0.24 9.58
C VAL A 364 6.02 0.56 10.53
N TYR A 365 6.42 0.69 11.80
CA TYR A 365 5.68 1.54 12.75
C TYR A 365 5.68 3.01 12.33
N LEU A 366 6.82 3.53 11.88
CA LEU A 366 6.93 4.91 11.39
C LEU A 366 5.97 5.16 10.21
N MET A 367 5.98 4.29 9.20
CA MET A 367 5.05 4.37 8.06
C MET A 367 3.59 4.34 8.51
N SER A 368 3.25 3.49 9.49
CA SER A 368 1.88 3.45 10.00
C SER A 368 1.49 4.71 10.77
N LEU A 369 2.38 5.30 11.54
CA LEU A 369 2.11 6.53 12.29
C LEU A 369 1.98 7.74 11.36
N GLU A 370 2.79 7.80 10.31
CA GLU A 370 2.67 8.81 9.23
C GLU A 370 1.33 8.67 8.51
N PHE A 371 0.92 7.45 8.19
CA PHE A 371 -0.37 7.17 7.57
C PHE A 371 -1.55 7.59 8.45
N ASP A 372 -1.51 7.30 9.75
CA ASP A 372 -2.54 7.73 10.69
C ASP A 372 -2.56 9.27 10.83
N MET A 373 -1.38 9.89 10.94
CA MET A 373 -1.25 11.34 11.08
C MET A 373 -1.77 12.09 9.85
N ALA A 374 -1.51 11.58 8.64
CA ALA A 374 -2.07 12.12 7.39
C ALA A 374 -3.61 12.04 7.34
N ARG A 375 -4.21 11.17 8.16
CA ARG A 375 -5.67 11.03 8.32
C ARG A 375 -6.21 11.77 9.54
N GLY A 376 -5.35 12.45 10.31
CA GLY A 376 -5.70 13.11 11.56
C GLY A 376 -5.97 12.15 12.72
N ILE A 377 -5.53 10.90 12.61
CA ILE A 377 -5.65 9.88 13.66
C ILE A 377 -4.34 9.87 14.45
N MET A 378 -4.43 9.96 15.78
CA MET A 378 -3.26 9.92 16.69
C MET A 378 -3.44 8.76 17.68
N ASP A 379 -3.03 7.56 17.31
CA ASP A 379 -3.16 6.36 18.15
C ASP A 379 -2.06 6.31 19.22
N LYS A 380 -2.44 6.55 20.48
CA LYS A 380 -1.50 6.52 21.62
C LYS A 380 -0.88 5.14 21.80
N ALA A 381 -1.66 4.06 21.72
CA ALA A 381 -1.15 2.71 21.96
C ALA A 381 -0.10 2.31 20.91
N LYS A 382 -0.36 2.64 19.64
CA LYS A 382 0.60 2.43 18.54
C LYS A 382 1.86 3.29 18.74
N PHE A 383 1.70 4.55 19.14
CA PHE A 383 2.83 5.43 19.45
C PHE A 383 3.69 4.91 20.60
N MET A 384 3.08 4.39 21.67
CA MET A 384 3.79 3.80 22.81
C MET A 384 4.63 2.58 22.40
N ARG A 385 4.08 1.71 21.54
CA ARG A 385 4.85 0.58 20.97
C ARG A 385 6.00 1.08 20.10
N TYR A 386 5.75 2.09 19.27
CA TYR A 386 6.77 2.69 18.43
C TYR A 386 7.93 3.23 19.26
N ILE A 387 7.71 4.11 20.24
CA ILE A 387 8.79 4.68 21.10
C ILE A 387 9.48 3.62 21.97
N GLY A 388 8.81 2.49 22.22
CA GLY A 388 9.40 1.35 22.93
C GLY A 388 10.51 0.61 22.18
N ILE A 389 10.67 0.83 20.87
CA ILE A 389 11.74 0.22 20.08
C ILE A 389 13.08 0.90 20.43
N PRO A 390 14.10 0.18 20.93
CA PRO A 390 15.37 0.79 21.31
C PRO A 390 16.11 1.35 20.09
N ARG A 391 16.49 2.64 20.14
CA ARG A 391 17.26 3.28 19.06
C ARG A 391 18.27 4.30 19.60
N ASN A 392 19.42 4.39 18.95
CA ASN A 392 20.48 5.29 19.31
C ASN A 392 20.16 6.71 18.83
N HIS A 393 19.54 7.49 19.71
CA HIS A 393 19.16 8.87 19.44
C HIS A 393 19.32 9.71 20.71
N ASN A 394 19.82 10.93 20.56
CA ASN A 394 20.15 11.84 21.68
C ASN A 394 18.96 12.23 22.59
N ASN A 395 17.73 11.98 22.16
CA ASN A 395 16.52 12.33 22.89
C ASN A 395 16.07 11.18 23.81
N TYR A 396 16.56 9.97 23.56
CA TYR A 396 16.16 8.76 24.27
C TYR A 396 16.93 8.64 25.59
N ASN A 397 16.30 7.99 26.56
CA ASN A 397 16.88 7.76 27.87
C ASN A 397 18.10 6.82 27.76
N ALA A 398 19.27 7.32 28.19
CA ALA A 398 20.53 6.58 28.13
C ALA A 398 20.53 5.32 29.03
N GLU A 399 19.78 5.31 30.13
CA GLU A 399 19.67 4.14 31.01
C GLU A 399 18.89 3.01 30.34
N THR A 400 17.77 3.34 29.68
CA THR A 400 16.99 2.40 28.88
C THR A 400 17.83 1.80 27.74
N LEU A 401 18.68 2.60 27.11
CA LEU A 401 19.63 2.11 26.10
C LEU A 401 20.70 1.19 26.70
N LYS A 402 21.28 1.54 27.86
CA LYS A 402 22.24 0.67 28.57
C LYS A 402 21.59 -0.68 28.91
N GLN A 403 20.37 -0.67 29.43
CA GLN A 403 19.63 -1.90 29.73
C GLN A 403 19.42 -2.74 28.47
N ALA A 404 19.00 -2.13 27.35
CA ALA A 404 18.86 -2.83 26.08
C ALA A 404 20.16 -3.49 25.63
N TYR A 405 21.30 -2.80 25.76
CA TYR A 405 22.61 -3.40 25.48
C TYR A 405 22.96 -4.57 26.41
N HIS A 406 22.67 -4.46 27.71
CA HIS A 406 22.87 -5.55 28.67
C HIS A 406 22.02 -6.78 28.35
N GLU A 407 20.77 -6.57 27.93
CA GLU A 407 19.82 -7.60 27.52
C GLU A 407 20.10 -8.13 26.09
N LYS A 408 21.16 -7.64 25.43
CA LYS A 408 21.52 -7.98 24.04
C LYS A 408 20.39 -7.72 23.03
N ILE A 409 19.54 -6.73 23.34
CA ILE A 409 18.51 -6.26 22.43
C ILE A 409 19.19 -5.38 21.37
N TYR A 410 18.84 -5.61 20.11
CA TYR A 410 19.38 -4.81 19.02
C TYR A 410 18.86 -3.38 19.09
N VAL A 411 19.78 -2.43 19.26
CA VAL A 411 19.52 -0.99 19.27
C VAL A 411 19.68 -0.45 17.86
N VAL A 412 18.61 0.13 17.31
CA VAL A 412 18.61 0.65 15.94
C VAL A 412 19.47 1.91 15.86
N ASN A 413 20.31 2.04 14.82
CA ASN A 413 21.01 3.29 14.53
C ASN A 413 20.33 4.03 13.38
N THR A 414 19.65 5.14 13.68
CA THR A 414 18.94 5.96 12.68
C THR A 414 19.85 6.97 11.97
N ASN A 415 21.10 7.17 12.44
CA ASN A 415 22.06 8.07 11.81
C ASN A 415 22.68 7.47 10.54
N VAL A 416 22.62 6.15 10.37
CA VAL A 416 23.08 5.47 9.16
C VAL A 416 21.88 5.38 8.24
N GLY A 417 21.62 6.45 7.48
CA GLY A 417 20.56 6.54 6.48
C GLY A 417 20.76 5.61 5.28
N GLY A 418 21.10 4.35 5.54
CA GLY A 418 21.24 3.32 4.53
C GLY A 418 19.91 2.67 4.19
N GLU A 419 19.91 1.95 3.07
CA GLU A 419 18.82 1.07 2.69
C GLU A 419 18.50 0.07 3.83
N LEU A 420 17.25 -0.36 3.91
CA LEU A 420 16.89 -1.55 4.68
C LEU A 420 17.60 -2.76 4.07
N SER A 421 17.64 -3.88 4.80
CA SER A 421 18.25 -5.09 4.26
C SER A 421 17.66 -5.44 2.88
N TYR A 422 18.49 -5.99 1.99
CA TYR A 422 18.19 -6.30 0.58
C TYR A 422 16.88 -7.08 0.33
N TRP A 423 16.32 -7.70 1.36
CA TRP A 423 15.09 -8.48 1.30
C TRP A 423 13.79 -7.66 1.49
N SER A 424 13.87 -6.42 1.96
CA SER A 424 12.75 -5.52 2.27
C SER A 424 12.75 -4.31 1.33
N SER A 425 12.08 -4.39 0.17
CA SER A 425 12.00 -3.30 -0.81
C SER A 425 10.74 -2.44 -0.72
N ARG A 426 9.71 -2.90 0.00
CA ARG A 426 8.40 -2.22 0.09
C ARG A 426 8.27 -1.29 1.29
N VAL A 427 9.19 -1.40 2.24
CA VAL A 427 9.21 -0.59 3.46
C VAL A 427 10.25 0.51 3.30
N GLN A 428 9.85 1.74 3.57
CA GLN A 428 10.74 2.89 3.50
C GLN A 428 11.59 2.97 4.78
N PRO A 429 12.92 3.14 4.70
CA PRO A 429 13.78 3.22 5.89
C PRO A 429 13.38 4.34 6.85
N ALA A 430 13.43 4.07 8.16
CA ALA A 430 13.29 5.09 9.20
C ALA A 430 14.56 5.96 9.27
N THR A 431 14.54 7.09 8.55
CA THR A 431 15.59 8.11 8.68
C THR A 431 15.43 8.86 10.00
N ARG A 432 16.52 9.49 10.46
CA ARG A 432 16.51 10.28 11.68
C ARG A 432 15.52 11.43 11.60
N GLU A 433 15.45 12.12 10.47
CA GLU A 433 14.59 13.28 10.29
C GLU A 433 13.12 12.90 10.40
N ARG A 434 12.71 11.79 9.78
CA ARG A 434 11.33 11.28 9.85
C ARG A 434 10.96 10.81 11.26
N ASP A 435 11.86 10.09 11.93
CA ASP A 435 11.67 9.68 13.33
C ASP A 435 11.51 10.89 14.24
N GLU A 436 12.38 11.90 14.11
CA GLU A 436 12.30 13.13 14.91
C GLU A 436 11.00 13.92 14.66
N GLU A 437 10.54 14.02 13.41
CA GLU A 437 9.31 14.72 13.07
C GLU A 437 8.09 14.04 13.70
N ILE A 438 7.95 12.72 13.50
CA ILE A 438 6.81 11.96 14.03
C ILE A 438 6.80 11.96 15.56
N VAL A 439 7.95 11.75 16.20
CA VAL A 439 8.05 11.81 17.67
C VAL A 439 7.62 13.19 18.19
N LYS A 440 8.08 14.28 17.56
CA LYS A 440 7.72 15.64 17.98
C LYS A 440 6.23 15.90 17.81
N GLU A 441 5.64 15.53 16.68
CA GLU A 441 4.21 15.77 16.41
C GLU A 441 3.31 14.98 17.37
N TYR A 442 3.58 13.69 17.58
CA TYR A 442 2.82 12.86 18.51
C TYR A 442 2.97 13.31 19.97
N LEU A 443 4.19 13.62 20.42
CA LEU A 443 4.40 14.14 21.77
C LEU A 443 3.74 15.50 21.96
N THR A 444 3.83 16.42 20.99
CA THR A 444 3.14 17.72 21.06
C THR A 444 1.63 17.51 21.26
N HIS A 445 1.05 16.56 20.53
CA HIS A 445 -0.38 16.24 20.65
C HIS A 445 -0.74 15.73 22.05
N PHE A 446 -0.08 14.69 22.54
CA PHE A 446 -0.45 14.08 23.82
C PHE A 446 -0.03 14.90 25.04
N LEU A 447 1.16 15.51 25.03
CA LEU A 447 1.62 16.38 26.12
C LEU A 447 0.69 17.59 26.30
N ARG A 448 0.13 18.12 25.19
CA ARG A 448 -0.86 19.19 25.26
C ARG A 448 -2.16 18.76 25.94
N LEU A 449 -2.61 17.53 25.68
CA LEU A 449 -3.85 16.99 26.23
C LEU A 449 -3.69 16.62 27.71
N GLU A 450 -2.59 15.96 28.05
CA GLU A 450 -2.35 15.36 29.36
C GLU A 450 -1.65 16.31 30.34
N LYS A 451 -0.94 17.32 29.81
CA LYS A 451 -0.12 18.27 30.58
C LYS A 451 0.87 17.58 31.53
N SER A 452 1.35 16.39 31.16
CA SER A 452 2.23 15.54 31.97
C SER A 452 3.20 14.76 31.07
N THR A 453 4.39 14.46 31.60
CA THR A 453 5.41 13.62 30.94
C THR A 453 5.40 12.16 31.39
N THR A 454 4.67 11.81 32.45
CA THR A 454 4.83 10.55 33.20
C THR A 454 4.87 9.30 32.32
N ASP A 455 3.99 9.19 31.33
CA ASP A 455 3.90 8.01 30.46
C ASP A 455 5.14 7.81 29.57
N TYR A 456 5.90 8.88 29.32
CA TYR A 456 7.00 8.91 28.34
C TYR A 456 8.39 8.88 28.98
N GLU A 457 8.50 9.11 30.30
CA GLU A 457 9.77 9.26 31.04
C GLU A 457 10.68 8.02 30.96
N ARG A 458 10.09 6.84 30.78
CA ARG A 458 10.85 5.61 30.58
C ARG A 458 11.63 5.59 29.25
N TYR A 459 11.13 6.27 28.23
CA TYR A 459 11.65 6.17 26.87
C TYR A 459 12.62 7.31 26.54
N PHE A 460 12.36 8.50 27.06
CA PHE A 460 13.08 9.72 26.70
C PHE A 460 13.82 10.37 27.87
N ASP A 461 14.84 11.15 27.55
CA ASP A 461 15.54 11.96 28.55
C ASP A 461 14.61 13.06 29.08
N MET A 462 14.38 13.04 30.40
CA MET A 462 13.49 14.01 31.06
C MET A 462 13.97 15.45 30.89
N VAL A 463 15.24 15.71 31.24
CA VAL A 463 15.76 17.08 31.42
C VAL A 463 16.12 17.71 30.07
N LYS A 464 16.71 16.92 29.17
CA LYS A 464 17.19 17.41 27.87
C LYS A 464 16.12 17.44 26.81
N PHE A 465 15.06 16.63 26.94
CA PHE A 465 14.06 16.47 25.90
C PHE A 465 12.62 16.64 26.38
N LEU A 466 12.11 15.80 27.30
CA LEU A 466 10.67 15.81 27.64
C LEU A 466 10.20 17.09 28.32
N TRP A 467 10.90 17.56 29.36
CA TRP A 467 10.55 18.81 30.05
C TRP A 467 10.61 20.02 29.12
N PRO A 468 11.69 20.23 28.32
CA PRO A 468 11.70 21.27 27.31
C PRO A 468 10.55 21.14 26.31
N MET A 469 10.19 19.92 25.90
CA MET A 469 9.11 19.66 24.95
C MET A 469 7.74 19.99 25.54
N LEU A 470 7.46 19.58 26.78
CA LEU A 470 6.23 19.92 27.50
C LEU A 470 6.12 21.44 27.66
N ALA A 471 7.17 22.08 28.17
CA ALA A 471 7.20 23.53 28.36
C ALA A 471 6.92 24.30 27.05
N ARG A 472 7.61 23.93 25.96
CA ARG A 472 7.37 24.51 24.63
C ARG A 472 5.94 24.31 24.19
N THR A 473 5.41 23.09 24.34
CA THR A 473 4.03 22.76 23.96
C THR A 473 3.03 23.63 24.73
N MET A 474 3.19 23.75 26.05
CA MET A 474 2.29 24.52 26.91
C MET A 474 2.34 26.02 26.59
N ILE A 475 3.55 26.60 26.54
CA ILE A 475 3.77 28.02 26.20
C ILE A 475 3.21 28.34 24.81
N THR A 476 3.50 27.50 23.81
CA THR A 476 3.00 27.71 22.43
C THR A 476 1.49 27.49 22.29
N SER A 477 0.87 26.73 23.20
CA SER A 477 -0.57 26.50 23.21
C SER A 477 -1.39 27.60 23.90
N GLY A 478 -0.72 28.63 24.45
CA GLY A 478 -1.35 29.79 25.08
C GLY A 478 -1.49 29.70 26.60
N GLU A 479 -0.83 28.73 27.25
CA GLU A 479 -0.81 28.60 28.71
C GLU A 479 0.20 29.59 29.31
N ALA A 480 0.03 29.95 30.58
CA ALA A 480 0.83 30.99 31.21
C ALA A 480 2.31 30.59 31.26
N ALA A 481 3.19 31.37 30.62
CA ALA A 481 4.61 31.02 30.50
C ALA A 481 5.32 30.86 31.85
N ALA A 482 4.88 31.59 32.89
CA ALA A 482 5.42 31.52 34.24
C ALA A 482 5.30 30.11 34.86
N ASP A 483 4.29 29.33 34.49
CA ASP A 483 4.06 28.00 35.06
C ASP A 483 4.97 26.93 34.44
N TRP A 484 5.59 27.23 33.29
CA TRP A 484 6.29 26.25 32.45
C TRP A 484 7.73 26.65 32.10
N SER A 485 8.13 27.90 32.31
CA SER A 485 9.44 28.42 31.91
C SER A 485 10.60 27.72 32.59
N ASP A 486 10.42 27.26 33.83
CA ASP A 486 11.48 26.62 34.64
C ASP A 486 11.92 25.26 34.08
N MET A 487 11.08 24.65 33.25
CA MET A 487 11.36 23.39 32.55
C MET A 487 12.16 23.58 31.25
N LEU A 488 12.37 24.82 30.81
CA LEU A 488 13.20 25.11 29.64
C LEU A 488 14.70 25.10 30.00
N PRO A 489 15.58 24.64 29.10
CA PRO A 489 17.01 24.80 29.27
C PRO A 489 17.39 26.27 29.39
N ALA A 490 18.37 26.60 30.23
CA ALA A 490 18.83 27.99 30.44
C ALA A 490 19.29 28.72 29.16
N SER A 491 19.63 27.98 28.11
CA SER A 491 19.97 28.52 26.78
C SER A 491 18.76 28.83 25.90
N SER A 492 17.54 28.51 26.35
CA SER A 492 16.33 28.75 25.58
C SER A 492 15.88 30.20 25.72
N ASP A 493 15.73 30.85 24.57
CA ASP A 493 15.16 32.20 24.50
C ASP A 493 13.64 32.13 24.64
N LEU A 494 13.16 32.40 25.87
CA LEU A 494 11.73 32.45 26.19
C LEU A 494 11.02 33.53 25.38
N HIS A 495 11.65 34.69 25.20
CA HIS A 495 11.07 35.80 24.44
C HIS A 495 10.89 35.40 22.97
N ARG A 496 11.91 34.75 22.37
CA ARG A 496 11.77 34.18 21.03
C ARG A 496 10.64 33.16 20.99
N LEU A 497 10.55 32.26 21.97
CA LEU A 497 9.47 31.27 22.03
C LEU A 497 8.10 31.92 22.17
N THR A 498 7.91 33.00 22.92
CA THR A 498 6.59 33.63 23.07
C THR A 498 6.21 34.48 21.86
N GLU A 499 7.17 35.16 21.23
CA GLU A 499 6.94 36.07 20.10
C GLU A 499 7.02 35.39 18.73
N GLU A 500 7.61 34.19 18.64
CA GLU A 500 7.76 33.47 17.38
C GLU A 500 6.41 33.29 16.68
N THR A 501 6.35 33.83 15.47
CA THR A 501 5.20 33.71 14.58
C THR A 501 5.49 32.58 13.61
N PHE A 502 4.62 31.57 13.58
CA PHE A 502 4.70 30.51 12.59
C PHE A 502 3.33 30.20 12.00
N ILE A 503 3.35 29.77 10.74
CA ILE A 503 2.20 29.28 10.00
C ILE A 503 2.66 28.01 9.30
N LYS A 504 1.95 26.91 9.53
CA LYS A 504 2.22 25.62 8.87
C LYS A 504 0.91 24.97 8.44
N PHE A 505 0.91 24.29 7.30
CA PHE A 505 -0.20 23.42 6.93
C PHE A 505 -0.29 22.23 7.88
N ALA A 506 -1.50 21.80 8.21
CA ALA A 506 -1.71 20.56 8.92
C ALA A 506 -1.42 19.37 8.00
N HIS A 507 -0.81 18.32 8.54
CA HIS A 507 -0.44 17.11 7.80
C HIS A 507 -1.64 16.36 7.18
N HIS A 508 -2.85 16.58 7.66
CA HIS A 508 -4.07 15.92 7.19
C HIS A 508 -4.91 16.82 6.26
N ASN A 509 -4.27 17.78 5.61
CA ASN A 509 -4.90 18.54 4.53
C ASN A 509 -5.07 17.67 3.29
N GLN A 510 -6.17 17.91 2.57
CA GLN A 510 -6.40 17.27 1.29
C GLN A 510 -5.42 17.82 0.24
N GLU A 511 -4.74 16.93 -0.46
CA GLU A 511 -3.76 17.29 -1.49
C GLU A 511 -4.37 17.43 -2.90
N THR A 512 -5.57 16.90 -3.11
CA THR A 512 -6.22 16.84 -4.43
C THR A 512 -7.67 17.19 -4.31
N PHE A 513 -8.16 18.16 -5.09
CA PHE A 513 -9.53 18.64 -5.06
C PHE A 513 -10.19 18.44 -6.43
N LEU A 514 -11.47 18.07 -6.46
CA LEU A 514 -12.25 18.10 -7.70
C LEU A 514 -12.55 19.56 -8.10
N PRO A 515 -12.79 19.85 -9.40
CA PRO A 515 -13.07 21.21 -9.87
C PRO A 515 -14.19 21.95 -9.14
N ALA A 516 -15.19 21.24 -8.60
CA ALA A 516 -16.30 21.81 -7.82
C ALA A 516 -16.13 21.67 -6.30
N ASP A 517 -15.04 21.05 -5.81
CA ASP A 517 -14.78 20.92 -4.39
C ASP A 517 -14.44 22.28 -3.78
N PRO A 518 -15.06 22.65 -2.64
CA PRO A 518 -14.55 23.75 -1.85
C PRO A 518 -13.16 23.39 -1.31
N VAL A 519 -12.20 24.29 -1.50
CA VAL A 519 -10.84 24.13 -0.99
C VAL A 519 -10.76 24.67 0.43
N VAL A 520 -10.48 23.82 1.40
CA VAL A 520 -10.26 24.21 2.79
C VAL A 520 -8.90 23.70 3.26
N PHE A 521 -8.07 24.62 3.71
CA PHE A 521 -6.77 24.31 4.31
C PHE A 521 -6.81 24.53 5.82
N LYS A 522 -6.40 23.50 6.56
CA LYS A 522 -6.18 23.57 8.00
C LYS A 522 -4.75 24.05 8.24
N LEU A 523 -4.62 25.08 9.07
CA LEU A 523 -3.34 25.70 9.40
C LEU A 523 -3.09 25.57 10.91
N LYS A 524 -1.85 25.21 11.27
CA LYS A 524 -1.29 25.45 12.61
C LYS A 524 -0.74 26.86 12.61
N VAL A 525 -1.34 27.74 13.41
CA VAL A 525 -1.01 29.17 13.46
C VAL A 525 -0.63 29.56 14.88
N LYS A 526 0.41 30.38 14.99
CA LYS A 526 0.79 31.05 16.24
C LYS A 526 1.22 32.48 15.96
N ASN A 527 0.73 33.42 16.76
CA ASN A 527 1.03 34.86 16.70
C ASN A 527 0.79 35.55 15.33
N ALA A 528 0.18 34.88 14.36
CA ALA A 528 -0.15 35.49 13.07
C ALA A 528 -1.52 36.20 13.15
N LYS A 529 -1.50 37.49 13.49
CA LYS A 529 -2.72 38.33 13.53
C LYS A 529 -3.34 38.57 12.16
N ARG A 530 -2.54 38.49 11.10
CA ARG A 530 -2.95 38.69 9.71
C ARG A 530 -2.27 37.64 8.85
N ILE A 531 -3.04 36.99 7.98
CA ILE A 531 -2.56 36.02 7.00
C ILE A 531 -2.84 36.61 5.62
N LEU A 532 -1.78 36.78 4.81
CA LEU A 532 -1.92 37.15 3.41
C LEU A 532 -2.00 35.87 2.58
N VAL A 533 -3.12 35.68 1.90
CA VAL A 533 -3.29 34.59 0.94
C VAL A 533 -3.16 35.18 -0.45
N ARG A 534 -2.16 34.71 -1.21
CA ARG A 534 -2.00 35.03 -2.63
C ARG A 534 -2.42 33.81 -3.43
N VAL A 535 -3.40 34.00 -4.31
CA VAL A 535 -3.88 32.95 -5.20
C VAL A 535 -3.32 33.25 -6.59
N PHE A 536 -2.62 32.27 -7.15
CA PHE A 536 -2.07 32.34 -8.49
C PHE A 536 -2.83 31.36 -9.38
N GLU A 537 -3.24 31.83 -10.56
CA GLU A 537 -3.81 30.96 -11.58
C GLU A 537 -2.71 30.57 -12.55
N VAL A 538 -2.48 29.26 -12.67
CA VAL A 538 -1.49 28.73 -13.62
C VAL A 538 -2.24 28.25 -14.85
N LYS A 539 -1.98 28.90 -15.99
CA LYS A 539 -2.48 28.45 -17.28
C LYS A 539 -1.73 27.20 -17.72
N THR A 540 -2.24 26.04 -17.29
CA THR A 540 -1.56 24.76 -17.41
C THR A 540 -1.24 24.41 -18.86
N LEU A 541 -2.13 24.75 -19.81
CA LEU A 541 -1.91 24.52 -21.24
C LEU A 541 -0.71 25.32 -21.78
N GLU A 542 -0.64 26.62 -21.48
CA GLU A 542 0.47 27.48 -21.91
C GLU A 542 1.79 27.02 -21.26
N TYR A 543 1.75 26.58 -20.00
CA TYR A 543 2.92 26.04 -19.32
C TYR A 543 3.44 24.77 -20.00
N LEU A 544 2.56 23.80 -20.24
CA LEU A 544 2.90 22.50 -20.86
C LEU A 544 3.33 22.62 -22.32
N GLN A 545 2.88 23.66 -23.04
CA GLN A 545 3.37 23.96 -24.39
C GLN A 545 4.84 24.43 -24.40
N ASN A 546 5.27 25.09 -23.32
CA ASN A 546 6.59 25.71 -23.23
C ASN A 546 7.60 24.91 -22.39
N HIS A 547 7.14 23.91 -21.62
CA HIS A 547 7.98 23.12 -20.71
C HIS A 547 7.69 21.62 -20.86
N SER A 548 8.75 20.80 -20.78
CA SER A 548 8.63 19.35 -20.71
C SER A 548 8.47 18.91 -19.24
N GLY A 549 7.25 18.64 -18.81
CA GLY A 549 6.98 18.02 -17.51
C GLY A 549 5.74 18.59 -16.79
N PRO A 550 5.26 17.91 -15.73
CA PRO A 550 4.15 18.40 -14.92
C PRO A 550 4.53 19.70 -14.18
N VAL A 551 3.53 20.51 -13.84
CA VAL A 551 3.74 21.73 -13.04
C VAL A 551 4.29 21.33 -11.66
N GLY A 552 5.57 21.66 -11.43
CA GLY A 552 6.28 21.37 -10.19
C GLY A 552 6.22 22.51 -9.17
N GLN A 553 6.81 22.27 -7.99
CA GLN A 553 6.93 23.27 -6.92
C GLN A 553 7.93 24.39 -7.26
N GLU A 554 8.77 24.21 -8.27
CA GLU A 554 9.77 25.18 -8.74
C GLU A 554 9.18 26.23 -9.71
N LEU A 555 7.85 26.29 -9.85
CA LEU A 555 7.21 27.30 -10.68
C LEU A 555 7.54 28.70 -10.17
N ASN A 556 8.10 29.54 -11.03
CA ASN A 556 8.31 30.96 -10.71
C ASN A 556 6.95 31.66 -10.56
N LEU A 557 6.59 32.00 -9.33
CA LEU A 557 5.33 32.69 -9.01
C LEU A 557 5.47 34.23 -9.03
N ASP A 558 6.69 34.76 -9.21
CA ASP A 558 6.96 36.20 -9.21
C ASP A 558 6.84 36.83 -10.62
N GLY A 559 6.58 36.02 -11.65
CA GLY A 559 6.50 36.45 -13.06
C GLY A 559 7.71 36.01 -13.87
#